data_AF-A0A7X0C750-F1
#
_entry.id   AF-A0A7X0C750-F1
#
_cell.length_a   1.000
_cell.length_b   1.000
_cell.length_c   1.000
_cell.angle_alpha   90.00
_cell.angle_beta   90.00
_cell.angle_gamma   90.00
#
_symmetry.space_group_name_H-M   'P 1'
#
loop_
_entity.id
_entity.type
_entity.pdbx_description
1 polymer ?
#
loop_
_entity_poly.entity_id
_entity_poly.type
_entity_poly.pdbx_seq_one_letter_code
_entity_poly.pdbx_strand_id
1 'polypeptide(L)'
;MVLVASLFVTDGYLLAPGLLLVGAALVRYGVIDRIEQSAKGPAITGALLAVAAAPTLAVQVVVQMNNPAGRAAGVVTAIAGMLIGGVYVCMLLLMLRTPLRAALHALFAPLGKMALTNYLTASILVLAVAHLHGRPQDWTQPVLLALAVGILSAQWVFSTLWLRRYRFGPLEWLWRWATWGRRPALQHA
;
A
#
# COMPACT_ATOMS: atom_id res chain seq x y z
N MET A 1 14.80 12.98 -7.80
CA MET A 1 14.46 13.20 -9.22
C MET A 1 13.43 12.22 -9.76
N VAL A 2 13.51 10.91 -9.48
CA VAL A 2 12.52 9.91 -9.96
C VAL A 2 11.09 10.17 -9.50
N LEU A 3 10.88 10.55 -8.23
CA LEU A 3 9.54 10.87 -7.71
C LEU A 3 8.94 12.13 -8.35
N VAL A 4 9.76 13.14 -8.63
CA VAL A 4 9.34 14.35 -9.35
C VAL A 4 9.02 13.99 -10.81
N ALA A 5 9.86 13.19 -11.47
CA ALA A 5 9.60 12.72 -12.83
C ALA A 5 8.31 11.89 -12.95
N SER A 6 7.97 11.11 -11.91
CA SER A 6 6.73 10.33 -11.87
C SER A 6 5.44 11.16 -11.79
N LEU A 7 5.52 12.43 -11.36
CA LEU A 7 4.40 13.37 -11.39
C LEU A 7 4.15 13.95 -12.79
N PHE A 8 5.12 13.82 -13.71
CA PHE A 8 5.07 14.36 -15.07
C PHE A 8 4.87 13.29 -16.16
N VAL A 9 4.99 12.00 -15.82
CA VAL A 9 4.71 10.89 -16.74
C VAL A 9 3.28 10.42 -16.53
N THR A 10 2.48 10.54 -17.58
CA THR A 10 1.01 10.38 -17.62
C THR A 10 0.50 9.02 -17.13
N ASP A 11 1.36 8.00 -17.09
CA ASP A 11 0.92 6.62 -16.85
C ASP A 11 1.13 6.10 -15.42
N GLY A 12 1.68 6.91 -14.50
CA GLY A 12 1.81 6.56 -13.08
C GLY A 12 2.75 5.39 -12.75
N TYR A 13 3.28 4.66 -13.73
CA TYR A 13 4.15 3.49 -13.52
C TYR A 13 5.43 3.79 -12.73
N LEU A 14 5.93 5.03 -12.77
CA LEU A 14 7.15 5.46 -12.05
C LEU A 14 6.89 5.80 -10.58
N LEU A 15 5.64 5.91 -10.15
CA LEU A 15 5.29 6.23 -8.77
C LEU A 15 5.70 5.10 -7.81
N ALA A 16 5.43 3.85 -8.21
CA ALA A 16 5.78 2.68 -7.40
C ALA A 16 7.29 2.57 -7.11
N PRO A 17 8.19 2.57 -8.11
CA PRO A 17 9.63 2.55 -7.84
C PRO A 17 10.10 3.83 -7.13
N GLY A 18 9.50 5.00 -7.42
CA GLY A 18 9.81 6.25 -6.72
C GLY A 18 9.54 6.18 -5.22
N LEU A 19 8.37 5.68 -4.83
CA LEU A 19 7.98 5.48 -3.43
C LEU A 19 8.83 4.39 -2.76
N LEU A 20 9.18 3.33 -3.48
CA LEU A 20 10.05 2.27 -2.97
C LEU A 20 11.45 2.80 -2.66
N LEU A 21 12.00 3.64 -3.53
CA LEU A 21 13.29 4.32 -3.31
C LEU A 21 13.23 5.29 -2.12
N VAL A 22 12.13 6.03 -1.95
CA VAL A 22 11.94 6.88 -0.77
C VAL A 22 11.91 6.03 0.51
N GLY A 23 11.17 4.92 0.51
CA GLY A 23 11.16 3.99 1.63
C GLY A 23 12.56 3.45 1.95
N ALA A 24 13.30 3.00 0.93
CA ALA A 24 14.67 2.51 1.08
C ALA A 24 15.63 3.59 1.61
N ALA A 25 15.48 4.84 1.16
CA ALA A 25 16.25 5.97 1.67
C ALA A 25 15.94 6.22 3.15
N LEU A 26 14.66 6.25 3.55
CA LEU A 26 14.26 6.44 4.94
C LEU A 26 14.83 5.36 5.88
N VAL A 27 14.85 4.10 5.42
CA VAL A 27 15.52 3.00 6.13
C VAL A 27 17.03 3.26 6.23
N ARG A 28 17.68 3.58 5.11
CA ARG A 28 19.13 3.78 5.03
C ARG A 28 19.62 4.94 5.90
N TYR A 29 18.84 6.01 6.02
CA TYR A 29 19.17 7.17 6.85
C TYR A 29 18.82 6.97 8.34
N GLY A 30 18.40 5.77 8.75
CA GLY A 30 18.06 5.47 10.15
C GLY A 30 16.88 6.28 10.67
N VAL A 31 16.03 6.80 9.77
CA VAL A 31 14.86 7.59 10.15
C VAL A 31 13.89 6.72 10.94
N ILE A 32 13.80 5.43 10.60
CA ILE A 32 12.97 4.45 11.33
C ILE A 32 13.45 4.29 12.78
N ASP A 33 14.75 4.15 13.03
CA ASP A 33 15.30 4.02 14.38
C ASP A 33 15.05 5.30 15.21
N ARG A 34 15.18 6.47 14.57
CA ARG A 34 14.88 7.77 15.19
C ARG A 34 13.38 7.94 15.49
N ILE A 35 12.54 7.41 14.61
CA ILE A 35 11.08 7.32 14.76
C ILE A 35 10.66 6.32 15.82
N GLU A 36 11.50 5.34 16.18
CA GLU A 36 11.25 4.42 17.30
C GLU A 36 11.64 5.04 18.66
N GLN A 37 12.60 5.97 18.65
CA GLN A 37 13.04 6.70 19.85
C GLN A 37 12.16 7.92 20.21
N SER A 38 11.59 8.64 19.24
CA SER A 38 10.73 9.81 19.51
C SER A 38 9.40 9.82 18.74
N ALA A 39 8.27 9.90 19.45
CA ALA A 39 6.93 10.01 18.86
C ALA A 39 6.67 11.40 18.25
N LYS A 40 7.44 12.40 18.65
CA LYS A 40 7.25 13.79 18.21
C LYS A 40 7.55 13.96 16.72
N GLY A 41 8.55 13.24 16.20
CA GLY A 41 8.91 13.29 14.78
C GLY A 41 7.74 12.90 13.87
N PRO A 42 7.22 11.66 13.96
CA PRO A 42 6.06 11.21 13.19
C PRO A 42 4.81 12.05 13.39
N ALA A 43 4.57 12.53 14.62
CA ALA A 43 3.41 13.36 14.92
C ALA A 43 3.48 14.72 14.21
N ILE A 44 4.64 15.38 14.25
CA ILE A 44 4.83 16.68 13.59
C ILE A 44 4.79 16.50 12.07
N THR A 45 5.47 15.50 11.51
CA THR A 45 5.44 15.26 10.07
C THR A 45 4.04 14.89 9.59
N GLY A 46 3.33 14.04 10.34
CA GLY A 46 1.94 13.66 10.05
C GLY A 46 1.00 14.87 10.10
N ALA A 47 1.15 15.74 11.10
CA ALA A 47 0.36 16.96 11.23
C ALA A 47 0.64 17.94 10.07
N LEU A 48 1.90 18.16 9.71
CA LEU A 48 2.28 19.01 8.58
C LEU A 48 1.70 18.47 7.25
N LEU A 49 1.78 17.16 7.03
CA LEU A 49 1.19 16.52 5.86
C LEU A 49 -0.34 16.62 5.85
N ALA A 50 -1.00 16.49 7.01
CA ALA A 50 -2.46 16.62 7.12
C ALA A 50 -2.92 18.06 6.85
N VAL A 51 -2.19 19.05 7.38
CA VAL A 51 -2.44 20.47 7.11
C VAL A 51 -2.24 20.79 5.63
N ALA A 52 -1.25 20.20 4.97
CA ALA A 52 -1.05 20.34 3.52
C ALA A 52 -2.10 19.57 2.70
N ALA A 53 -2.61 18.44 3.21
CA ALA A 53 -3.61 17.61 2.51
C ALA A 53 -4.97 18.31 2.42
N ALA A 54 -5.40 19.00 3.48
CA ALA A 54 -6.71 19.66 3.53
C ALA A 54 -6.97 20.67 2.38
N PRO A 55 -6.11 21.68 2.12
CA PRO A 55 -6.30 22.59 0.99
C PRO A 55 -6.11 21.86 -0.36
N THR A 56 -5.21 20.88 -0.43
CA THR A 56 -4.99 20.11 -1.67
C THR A 56 -6.23 19.31 -2.07
N LEU A 57 -6.93 18.72 -1.09
CA LEU A 57 -8.21 18.03 -1.29
C LEU A 57 -9.31 18.99 -1.76
N ALA A 58 -9.39 20.19 -1.17
CA ALA A 58 -10.34 21.20 -1.61
C ALA A 58 -10.09 21.61 -3.09
N VAL A 59 -8.82 21.83 -3.45
CA VAL A 59 -8.42 22.10 -4.84
C VAL A 59 -8.74 20.91 -5.76
N GLN A 60 -8.51 19.67 -5.29
CA GLN A 60 -8.82 18.45 -6.05
C GLN A 60 -10.31 18.42 -6.43
N VAL A 61 -11.20 18.66 -5.47
CA VAL A 61 -12.65 18.65 -5.71
C VAL A 61 -13.03 19.70 -6.75
N VAL A 62 -12.51 20.92 -6.64
CA VAL A 62 -12.79 22.01 -7.60
C VAL A 62 -12.27 21.68 -9.00
N VAL A 63 -11.03 21.19 -9.12
CA VAL A 63 -10.43 20.87 -10.42
C VAL A 63 -11.19 19.72 -11.09
N GLN A 64 -11.62 18.72 -10.30
CA GLN A 64 -12.31 17.54 -10.80
C GLN A 64 -13.76 17.82 -11.21
N MET A 65 -14.44 18.76 -10.54
CA MET A 65 -15.76 19.25 -10.95
C MET A 65 -15.71 20.03 -12.27
N ASN A 66 -14.66 20.81 -12.51
CA ASN A 66 -14.54 21.63 -13.72
C ASN A 66 -14.03 20.84 -14.93
N ASN A 67 -12.99 20.01 -14.75
CA ASN A 67 -12.32 19.31 -15.84
C ASN A 67 -11.79 17.94 -15.37
N PRO A 68 -12.67 16.93 -15.23
CA PRO A 68 -12.28 15.62 -14.68
C PRO A 68 -11.23 14.88 -15.52
N ALA A 69 -11.20 15.11 -16.84
CA ALA A 69 -10.22 14.51 -17.75
C ALA A 69 -8.97 15.38 -17.97
N GLY A 70 -8.87 16.54 -17.30
CA GLY A 70 -7.76 17.46 -17.47
C GLY A 70 -6.46 16.94 -16.83
N ARG A 71 -5.31 17.27 -17.43
CA ARG A 71 -3.98 16.95 -16.84
C ARG A 71 -3.83 17.46 -15.41
N ALA A 72 -4.39 18.65 -15.12
CA ALA A 72 -4.40 19.22 -13.78
C ALA A 72 -5.14 18.34 -12.77
N ALA A 73 -6.24 17.68 -13.16
CA ALA A 73 -6.98 16.77 -12.28
C ALA A 73 -6.13 15.57 -11.89
N GLY A 74 -5.39 14.99 -12.84
CA GLY A 74 -4.46 13.88 -12.57
C GLY A 74 -3.33 14.27 -11.62
N VAL A 75 -2.69 15.42 -11.86
CA VAL A 75 -1.58 15.91 -11.02
C VAL A 75 -2.04 16.20 -9.60
N VAL A 76 -3.15 16.94 -9.44
CA VAL A 76 -3.66 17.28 -8.11
C VAL A 76 -4.11 16.02 -7.35
N THR A 77 -4.72 15.06 -8.03
CA THR A 77 -5.10 13.76 -7.42
C THR A 77 -3.86 12.98 -6.95
N ALA A 78 -2.80 12.94 -7.75
CA ALA A 78 -1.55 12.28 -7.37
C ALA A 78 -0.91 12.94 -6.13
N ILE A 79 -0.84 14.27 -6.10
CA ILE A 79 -0.30 15.02 -4.95
C ILE A 79 -1.15 14.79 -3.70
N ALA A 80 -2.48 14.91 -3.81
CA ALA A 80 -3.40 14.65 -2.71
C ALA A 80 -3.21 13.22 -2.15
N GLY A 81 -3.12 12.22 -3.05
CA GLY A 81 -2.87 10.83 -2.68
C GLY A 81 -1.54 10.62 -1.95
N MET A 82 -0.46 11.27 -2.38
CA MET A 82 0.84 11.20 -1.70
C MET A 82 0.79 11.82 -0.29
N LEU A 83 0.15 12.98 -0.15
CA LEU A 83 0.03 13.66 1.14
C LEU A 83 -0.77 12.81 2.12
N ILE A 84 -1.93 12.31 1.71
CA ILE A 84 -2.79 11.44 2.52
C ILE A 84 -2.06 10.12 2.85
N GLY A 85 -1.38 9.52 1.88
CA GLY A 85 -0.56 8.33 2.11
C GLY A 85 0.49 8.56 3.19
N GLY A 86 1.18 9.71 3.15
CA GLY A 86 2.14 10.10 4.18
C GLY A 86 1.50 10.32 5.56
N VAL A 87 0.29 10.89 5.62
CA VAL A 87 -0.50 10.99 6.87
C VAL A 87 -0.82 9.60 7.42
N TYR A 88 -1.29 8.68 6.59
CA TYR A 88 -1.58 7.30 7.02
C TYR A 88 -0.33 6.57 7.51
N VAL A 89 0.82 6.75 6.85
CA VAL A 89 2.09 6.18 7.33
C VAL A 89 2.45 6.75 8.71
N CYS A 90 2.40 8.07 8.88
CA CYS A 90 2.69 8.71 10.16
C CYS A 90 1.73 8.27 11.27
N MET A 91 0.43 8.19 10.96
CA MET A 91 -0.61 7.70 11.87
C MET A 91 -0.34 6.25 12.28
N LEU A 92 -0.04 5.38 11.32
CA LEU A 92 0.27 3.97 11.60
C LEU A 92 1.50 3.83 12.49
N LEU A 93 2.56 4.62 12.24
CA LEU A 93 3.77 4.64 13.06
C LEU A 93 3.47 5.07 14.51
N LEU A 94 2.57 6.04 14.71
CA LEU A 94 2.11 6.43 16.04
C LEU A 94 1.27 5.34 16.70
N MET A 95 0.36 4.69 15.97
CA MET A 95 -0.46 3.60 16.50
C MET A 95 0.39 2.39 16.91
N LEU A 96 1.47 2.09 16.18
CA LEU A 96 2.43 1.04 16.53
C LEU A 96 3.21 1.31 17.84
N ARG A 97 3.12 2.53 18.40
CA ARG A 97 3.69 2.87 19.72
C ARG A 97 2.71 2.67 20.88
N THR A 98 1.44 2.39 20.58
CA THR A 98 0.37 2.15 21.56
C THR A 98 0.22 0.63 21.82
N PRO A 99 -0.56 0.19 22.82
CA PRO A 99 -0.87 -1.24 23.00
C PRO A 99 -1.51 -1.90 21.76
N LEU A 100 -2.04 -1.12 20.81
CA LEU A 100 -2.55 -1.64 19.53
C LEU A 100 -1.45 -2.26 18.66
N ARG A 101 -0.17 -2.06 18.96
CA ARG A 101 0.96 -2.65 18.23
C ARG A 101 0.78 -4.16 18.00
N ALA A 102 0.38 -4.90 19.03
CA ALA A 102 0.22 -6.34 18.94
C ALA A 102 -0.88 -6.74 17.95
N ALA A 103 -2.03 -6.05 18.00
CA ALA A 103 -3.16 -6.28 17.11
C ALA A 103 -2.81 -5.91 15.66
N LEU A 104 -2.20 -4.74 15.45
CA LEU A 104 -1.76 -4.29 14.13
C LEU A 104 -0.72 -5.23 13.53
N HIS A 105 0.24 -5.69 14.34
CA HIS A 105 1.23 -6.65 13.89
C HIS A 105 0.60 -8.00 13.53
N ALA A 106 -0.36 -8.49 14.33
CA ALA A 106 -1.10 -9.72 14.01
C ALA A 106 -1.93 -9.59 12.72
N LEU A 107 -2.47 -8.40 12.44
CA LEU A 107 -3.26 -8.13 11.24
C LEU A 107 -2.36 -8.02 9.99
N PHE A 108 -1.32 -7.19 10.05
CA PHE A 108 -0.53 -6.85 8.85
C PHE A 108 0.65 -7.79 8.58
N ALA A 109 1.25 -8.41 9.61
CA ALA A 109 2.43 -9.25 9.40
C ALA A 109 2.16 -10.47 8.48
N PRO A 110 1.02 -11.17 8.57
CA PRO A 110 0.71 -12.26 7.65
C PRO A 110 0.58 -11.79 6.21
N LEU A 111 -0.14 -10.68 5.99
CA LEU A 111 -0.35 -10.11 4.66
C LEU A 111 0.95 -9.64 4.02
N GLY A 112 1.84 -9.01 4.81
CA GLY A 112 3.13 -8.52 4.34
C GLY A 112 4.14 -9.64 4.03
N LYS A 113 4.15 -10.74 4.80
CA LYS A 113 5.02 -11.89 4.53
C LYS A 113 4.66 -12.63 3.23
N MET A 114 3.42 -12.49 2.77
CA MET A 114 2.89 -13.10 1.55
C MET A 114 2.48 -12.03 0.52
N ALA A 115 3.19 -10.90 0.48
CA ALA A 115 2.81 -9.75 -0.34
C ALA A 115 2.71 -10.08 -1.84
N LEU A 116 3.61 -10.89 -2.40
CA LEU A 116 3.58 -11.27 -3.82
C LEU A 116 2.41 -12.22 -4.09
N THR A 117 2.20 -13.20 -3.20
CA THR A 117 1.08 -14.13 -3.31
C THR A 117 -0.25 -13.40 -3.21
N ASN A 118 -0.38 -12.48 -2.25
CA ASN A 118 -1.59 -11.69 -2.05
C ASN A 118 -1.84 -10.73 -3.22
N TYR A 119 -0.80 -10.10 -3.76
CA TYR A 119 -0.95 -9.25 -4.94
C TYR A 119 -1.47 -10.03 -6.17
N LEU A 120 -0.87 -11.19 -6.46
CA LEU A 120 -1.24 -11.97 -7.64
C LEU A 120 -2.64 -12.60 -7.47
N THR A 121 -2.93 -13.16 -6.29
CA THR A 121 -4.25 -13.73 -6.02
C THR A 121 -5.34 -12.68 -6.01
N ALA A 122 -5.10 -11.48 -5.46
CA ALA A 122 -6.06 -10.37 -5.54
C ALA A 122 -6.33 -9.98 -6.99
N SER A 123 -5.28 -9.86 -7.81
CA SER A 123 -5.41 -9.55 -9.24
C SER A 123 -6.26 -10.59 -9.97
N ILE A 124 -5.98 -11.89 -9.75
CA ILE A 124 -6.75 -12.99 -10.34
C ILE A 124 -8.21 -12.95 -9.89
N LEU A 125 -8.46 -12.75 -8.59
CA LEU A 125 -9.81 -12.68 -8.03
C LEU A 125 -10.61 -11.52 -8.62
N VAL A 126 -10.01 -10.32 -8.69
CA VAL A 126 -10.66 -9.15 -9.30
C VAL A 126 -10.96 -9.39 -10.78
N LEU A 127 -10.02 -9.96 -11.54
CA LEU A 127 -10.23 -10.31 -12.95
C LEU A 127 -11.32 -11.37 -13.14
N ALA A 128 -11.35 -12.38 -12.26
CA ALA A 128 -12.38 -13.41 -12.30
C ALA A 128 -13.77 -12.83 -12.01
N VAL A 129 -13.90 -11.98 -10.99
CA VAL A 129 -15.18 -11.32 -10.66
C VAL A 129 -15.59 -10.39 -11.80
N ALA A 130 -14.66 -9.63 -12.37
CA ALA A 130 -14.90 -8.78 -13.54
C ALA A 130 -15.36 -9.59 -14.77
N HIS A 131 -14.81 -10.79 -14.97
CA HIS A 131 -15.24 -11.64 -16.08
C HIS A 131 -16.68 -12.14 -15.91
N LEU A 132 -17.10 -12.40 -14.66
CA LEU A 132 -18.44 -12.91 -14.34
C LEU A 132 -19.51 -11.81 -14.23
N HIS A 133 -19.14 -10.62 -13.74
CA HIS A 133 -20.09 -9.54 -13.39
C HIS A 133 -19.89 -8.26 -14.23
N GLY A 134 -19.12 -8.32 -15.31
CA GLY A 134 -18.86 -7.18 -16.19
C GLY A 134 -17.72 -6.28 -15.73
N ARG A 135 -17.50 -5.16 -16.43
CA ARG A 135 -16.35 -4.30 -16.17
C ARG A 135 -16.44 -3.70 -14.76
N PRO A 136 -15.34 -3.66 -13.98
CA PRO A 136 -15.33 -3.05 -12.65
C PRO A 136 -15.75 -1.57 -12.63
N GLN A 137 -15.71 -0.93 -13.80
CA GLN A 137 -16.09 0.46 -14.03
C GLN A 137 -17.60 0.70 -13.89
N ASP A 138 -18.41 -0.35 -14.03
CA ASP A 138 -19.88 -0.27 -14.00
C ASP A 138 -20.44 -0.52 -12.60
N TRP A 139 -19.59 -0.93 -11.66
CA TRP A 139 -20.00 -1.29 -10.31
C TRP A 139 -20.03 -0.05 -9.41
N THR A 140 -21.01 -0.02 -8.51
CA THR A 140 -21.13 1.07 -7.54
C THR A 140 -20.01 1.01 -6.49
N GLN A 141 -19.62 2.17 -5.97
CA GLN A 141 -18.55 2.29 -4.98
C GLN A 141 -18.73 1.39 -3.73
N PRO A 142 -19.94 1.19 -3.19
CA PRO A 142 -20.15 0.25 -2.07
C PRO A 142 -19.85 -1.21 -2.44
N VAL A 143 -20.18 -1.62 -3.67
CA VAL A 143 -19.91 -2.98 -4.16
C VAL A 143 -18.41 -3.21 -4.29
N LEU A 144 -17.67 -2.24 -4.83
CA LEU A 144 -16.20 -2.29 -4.89
C LEU A 144 -15.58 -2.42 -3.50
N LEU A 145 -16.06 -1.62 -2.54
CA LEU A 145 -15.57 -1.67 -1.16
C LEU A 145 -15.87 -3.01 -0.51
N ALA A 146 -17.08 -3.54 -0.67
CA ALA A 146 -17.47 -4.85 -0.16
C ALA A 146 -16.61 -5.97 -0.75
N LEU A 147 -16.36 -5.94 -2.06
CA LEU A 147 -15.48 -6.90 -2.73
C LEU A 147 -14.04 -6.80 -2.21
N ALA A 148 -13.50 -5.59 -2.11
CA ALA A 148 -12.14 -5.36 -1.63
C ALA A 148 -11.97 -5.88 -0.20
N VAL A 149 -12.90 -5.56 0.69
CA VAL A 149 -12.91 -6.07 2.07
C VAL A 149 -13.02 -7.59 2.09
N GLY A 150 -13.93 -8.17 1.30
CA GLY A 150 -14.10 -9.62 1.21
C GLY A 150 -12.83 -10.35 0.76
N ILE A 151 -12.18 -9.86 -0.30
CA ILE A 151 -10.90 -10.40 -0.79
C ILE A 151 -9.84 -10.27 0.29
N LEU A 152 -9.69 -9.08 0.89
CA LEU A 152 -8.63 -8.83 1.86
C LEU A 152 -8.82 -9.68 3.14
N SER A 153 -10.06 -9.85 3.60
CA SER A 153 -10.38 -10.73 4.73
C SER A 153 -10.07 -12.19 4.41
N ALA A 154 -10.46 -12.68 3.24
CA ALA A 154 -10.15 -14.05 2.81
C ALA A 154 -8.63 -14.28 2.69
N GLN A 155 -7.91 -13.32 2.12
CA GLN A 155 -6.44 -13.36 2.03
C GLN A 155 -5.76 -13.32 3.38
N TRP A 156 -6.30 -12.55 4.33
CA TRP A 156 -5.78 -12.50 5.69
C TRP A 156 -5.93 -13.85 6.40
N VAL A 157 -7.10 -14.48 6.30
CA VAL A 157 -7.34 -15.83 6.86
C VAL A 157 -6.44 -16.85 6.19
N PHE A 158 -6.34 -16.83 4.85
CA PHE A 158 -5.46 -17.74 4.13
C PHE A 158 -3.99 -17.54 4.52
N SER A 159 -3.51 -16.29 4.57
CA SER A 159 -2.12 -15.97 4.91
C SER A 159 -1.80 -16.38 6.36
N THR A 160 -2.70 -16.14 7.30
CA THR A 160 -2.51 -16.54 8.71
C THR A 160 -2.45 -18.06 8.87
N LEU A 161 -3.37 -18.80 8.25
CA LEU A 161 -3.38 -20.26 8.29
C LEU A 161 -2.16 -20.86 7.60
N TRP A 162 -1.78 -20.32 6.44
CA TRP A 162 -0.60 -20.75 5.70
C TRP A 162 0.68 -20.55 6.49
N LEU A 163 0.85 -19.36 7.09
CA LEU A 163 2.06 -19.02 7.85
C LEU A 163 2.20 -19.77 9.18
N ARG A 164 1.13 -20.41 9.67
CA ARG A 164 1.22 -21.37 10.77
C ARG A 164 1.96 -22.65 10.37
N ARG A 165 1.92 -23.02 9.08
CA ARG A 165 2.54 -24.24 8.57
C ARG A 165 3.84 -24.00 7.81
N TYR A 166 3.93 -22.87 7.09
CA TYR A 166 5.04 -22.56 6.18
C TYR A 166 5.63 -21.18 6.48
N ARG A 167 6.95 -21.04 6.43
CA ARG A 167 7.62 -19.74 6.70
C ARG A 167 7.47 -18.71 5.58
N PHE A 168 7.14 -19.14 4.35
CA PHE A 168 7.04 -18.29 3.17
C PHE A 168 5.75 -18.57 2.41
N GLY A 169 5.24 -17.57 1.70
CA GLY A 169 4.16 -17.80 0.74
C GLY A 169 4.62 -18.61 -0.47
N PRO A 170 3.67 -19.25 -1.17
CA PRO A 170 3.97 -20.17 -2.27
C PRO A 170 4.69 -19.47 -3.43
N LEU A 171 4.26 -18.26 -3.79
CA LEU A 171 4.86 -17.50 -4.90
C LEU A 171 6.18 -16.85 -4.48
N GLU A 172 6.32 -16.43 -3.23
CA GLU A 172 7.58 -15.93 -2.68
C GLU A 172 8.66 -17.01 -2.67
N TRP A 173 8.28 -18.25 -2.36
CA TRP A 173 9.17 -19.41 -2.42
C TRP A 173 9.63 -19.67 -3.86
N LEU A 174 8.70 -19.66 -4.81
CA LEU A 174 9.00 -19.82 -6.23
C LEU A 174 9.90 -18.69 -6.76
N TRP A 175 9.62 -17.45 -6.37
CA TRP A 175 10.43 -16.28 -6.74
C TRP A 175 11.87 -16.38 -6.22
N ARG A 176 12.04 -16.81 -4.96
CA ARG A 176 13.38 -17.03 -4.40
C ARG A 176 14.12 -18.15 -5.12
N TRP A 177 13.42 -19.21 -5.50
CA TRP A 177 14.02 -20.27 -6.29
C TRP A 177 14.49 -19.76 -7.66
N ALA A 178 13.66 -18.99 -8.36
CA ALA A 178 14.01 -18.36 -9.64
C ALA A 178 15.19 -17.36 -9.52
N THR A 179 15.24 -16.56 -8.45
CA THR A 179 16.28 -15.53 -8.28
C THR A 179 17.64 -16.10 -7.90
N TRP A 180 17.66 -17.09 -7.00
CA TRP A 180 18.89 -17.60 -6.41
C TRP A 180 19.37 -18.93 -7.04
N GLY A 181 18.56 -19.55 -7.90
CA GLY A 181 18.84 -20.84 -8.54
C GLY A 181 18.93 -22.03 -7.57
N ARG A 182 18.86 -21.79 -6.25
CA ARG A 182 18.87 -22.81 -5.20
C ARG A 182 17.49 -22.95 -4.62
N ARG A 183 16.98 -24.18 -4.57
CA ARG A 183 15.67 -24.51 -4.02
C ARG A 183 15.67 -24.18 -2.51
N PRO A 184 14.94 -23.14 -2.05
CA PRO A 184 14.85 -22.87 -0.62
C PRO A 184 14.14 -24.06 0.03
N ALA A 185 14.60 -24.54 1.18
CA ALA A 185 13.84 -25.54 1.91
C ALA A 185 12.48 -24.93 2.29
N LEU A 186 11.38 -25.59 1.92
CA LEU A 186 10.07 -25.31 2.50
C LEU A 186 10.15 -25.71 3.98
N GLN A 187 10.65 -24.81 4.81
CA GLN A 187 10.77 -25.05 6.24
C GLN A 187 9.35 -25.02 6.81
N HIS A 188 8.94 -26.18 7.30
CA HIS A 188 7.78 -26.33 8.16
C HIS A 188 8.06 -25.56 9.46
N ALA A 189 7.15 -24.65 9.83
CA ALA A 189 7.24 -23.92 11.08
C ALA A 189 6.97 -24.85 12.27
#